data_AF-A0A0N0M0R3-F1
#
_entry.id   AF-A0A0N0M0R3-F1
#
_cell.length_a   1.000
_cell.length_b   1.000
_cell.length_c   1.000
_cell.angle_alpha   90.00
_cell.angle_beta   90.00
_cell.angle_gamma   90.00
#
_symmetry.space_group_name_H-M   'P 1'
#
loop_
_entity.id
_entity.type
_entity.pdbx_description
1 polymer ?
#
loop_
_entity_poly.entity_id
_entity_poly.type
_entity_poly.pdbx_seq_one_letter_code
_entity_poly.pdbx_strand_id
1 'polypeptide(L)'
;MRWLGYIRVNFNVAPFTLIEGFSTAANKALALFANYPQHYQGAIIISPALELADTAWHDKINQSLKQNLANRALYLSLGNFAGNRLYFTALQKYVSSASNHSVFEDLSQKNYLSTAVLGFNNAVEHLFADLQIVNFELFAQSDI
;
A
#
# COMPACT_ATOMS: atom_id res chain seq x y z
N MET A 1 14.47 2.47 9.98
CA MET A 1 14.92 3.26 8.81
C MET A 1 16.36 3.06 8.37
N ARG A 2 17.26 2.42 9.15
CA ARG A 2 18.65 2.15 8.72
C ARG A 2 18.77 1.40 7.38
N TRP A 3 17.85 0.48 7.10
CA TRP A 3 17.86 -0.33 5.87
C TRP A 3 17.66 0.46 4.57
N LEU A 4 16.71 1.42 4.54
CA LEU A 4 16.47 2.24 3.34
C LEU A 4 17.68 3.11 2.99
N GLY A 5 18.34 3.68 3.99
CA GLY A 5 19.57 4.45 3.79
C GLY A 5 20.69 3.59 3.23
N TYR A 6 20.88 2.38 3.79
CA TYR A 6 21.85 1.43 3.27
C TYR A 6 21.57 1.06 1.81
N ILE A 7 20.32 0.71 1.46
CA ILE A 7 19.97 0.32 0.10
C ILE A 7 20.23 1.46 -0.90
N ARG A 8 19.81 2.69 -0.57
CA ARG A 8 20.00 3.86 -1.46
C ARG A 8 21.47 4.23 -1.68
N VAL A 9 22.34 3.94 -0.71
CA VAL A 9 23.79 4.20 -0.83
C VAL A 9 24.49 3.11 -1.64
N ASN A 10 24.04 1.86 -1.54
CA ASN A 10 24.76 0.72 -2.09
C ASN A 10 24.19 0.22 -3.44
N PHE A 11 23.01 0.68 -3.86
CA PHE A 11 22.36 0.25 -5.09
C PHE A 11 21.76 1.43 -5.87
N ASN A 12 21.80 1.35 -7.20
CA ASN A 12 21.10 2.30 -8.07
C ASN A 12 19.61 1.98 -8.07
N VAL A 13 18.89 2.50 -7.08
CA VAL A 13 17.45 2.28 -6.91
C VAL A 13 16.64 3.39 -7.57
N ALA A 14 15.49 3.01 -8.14
CA ALA A 14 14.52 3.98 -8.65
C ALA A 14 14.05 4.94 -7.53
N PRO A 15 13.67 6.19 -7.86
CA PRO A 15 13.17 7.18 -6.90
C PRO A 15 11.73 6.88 -6.42
N PHE A 16 11.33 5.60 -6.43
CA PHE A 16 10.02 5.13 -6.06
C PHE A 16 10.16 3.97 -5.07
N THR A 17 9.66 4.16 -3.86
CA THR A 17 9.72 3.18 -2.77
C THR A 17 8.29 2.80 -2.38
N LEU A 18 7.99 1.50 -2.43
CA LEU A 18 6.75 0.91 -1.92
C LEU A 18 6.98 0.27 -0.56
N ILE A 19 5.94 0.22 0.26
CA ILE A 19 5.87 -0.67 1.42
C ILE A 19 4.69 -1.61 1.26
N GLU A 20 4.91 -2.89 1.55
CA GLU A 20 3.89 -3.92 1.52
C GLU A 20 3.69 -4.48 2.93
N GLY A 21 2.48 -4.95 3.20
CA GLY A 21 2.24 -5.81 4.33
C GLY A 21 0.94 -6.57 4.22
N PHE A 22 0.93 -7.75 4.85
CA PHE A 22 -0.21 -8.65 4.96
C PHE A 22 -0.64 -8.84 6.42
N SER A 23 -1.95 -8.92 6.69
CA SER A 23 -2.49 -9.22 8.02
C SER A 23 -2.04 -8.22 9.11
N THR A 24 -1.58 -8.69 10.26
CA THR A 24 -1.07 -7.82 11.34
C THR A 24 0.15 -7.00 10.90
N ALA A 25 0.97 -7.49 9.98
CA ALA A 25 2.08 -6.73 9.42
C ALA A 25 1.57 -5.59 8.52
N ALA A 26 0.42 -5.76 7.88
CA ALA A 26 -0.22 -4.70 7.08
C ALA A 26 -0.60 -3.49 7.95
N ASN A 27 -1.02 -3.68 9.21
CA ASN A 27 -1.24 -2.55 10.13
C ASN A 27 0.05 -1.76 10.35
N LYS A 28 1.18 -2.44 10.53
CA LYS A 28 2.49 -1.78 10.70
C LYS A 28 2.92 -1.05 9.42
N ALA A 29 2.75 -1.70 8.25
CA ALA A 29 3.03 -1.10 6.96
C ALA A 29 2.19 0.14 6.72
N LEU A 30 0.88 0.08 7.01
CA LEU A 30 -0.03 1.22 6.91
C LEU A 30 0.37 2.36 7.86
N ALA A 31 0.80 2.05 9.09
CA ALA A 31 1.30 3.05 10.02
C ALA A 31 2.60 3.72 9.56
N LEU A 32 3.53 2.95 9.01
CA LEU A 32 4.77 3.49 8.45
C LEU A 32 4.48 4.37 7.23
N PHE A 33 3.61 3.90 6.34
CA PHE A 33 3.17 4.65 5.17
C PHE A 33 2.49 5.96 5.56
N ALA A 34 1.55 5.94 6.51
CA ALA A 34 0.82 7.13 6.94
C ALA A 34 1.74 8.18 7.60
N ASN A 35 2.67 7.76 8.45
CA ASN A 35 3.45 8.67 9.29
C ASN A 35 4.81 9.09 8.72
N TYR A 36 5.31 8.41 7.68
CA TYR A 36 6.60 8.73 7.07
C TYR A 36 6.49 8.96 5.54
N PRO A 37 5.76 10.01 5.12
CA PRO A 37 5.47 10.26 3.71
C PRO A 37 6.71 10.47 2.84
N GLN A 38 7.81 10.97 3.42
CA GLN A 38 9.08 11.18 2.74
C GLN A 38 9.80 9.87 2.35
N HIS A 39 9.38 8.72 2.89
CA HIS A 39 10.06 7.44 2.66
C HIS A 39 9.35 6.52 1.67
N TYR A 40 8.04 6.70 1.46
CA TYR A 40 7.23 5.76 0.68
C TYR A 40 6.32 6.50 -0.28
N GLN A 41 6.47 6.28 -1.59
CA GLN A 41 5.62 6.85 -2.63
C GLN A 41 4.31 6.07 -2.81
N GLY A 42 4.28 4.80 -2.39
CA GLY A 42 3.05 4.04 -2.31
C GLY A 42 3.06 2.92 -1.28
N ALA A 43 1.90 2.30 -1.09
CA ALA A 43 1.75 1.15 -0.22
C ALA A 43 0.78 0.10 -0.77
N ILE A 44 1.06 -1.16 -0.46
CA ILE A 44 0.23 -2.33 -0.74
C ILE A 44 -0.16 -2.95 0.61
N ILE A 45 -1.40 -2.70 1.04
CA ILE A 45 -1.89 -3.10 2.37
C ILE A 45 -2.95 -4.19 2.18
N ILE A 46 -2.57 -5.43 2.46
CA ILE A 46 -3.38 -6.60 2.13
C ILE A 46 -3.99 -7.20 3.39
N SER A 47 -5.33 -7.30 3.40
CA SER A 47 -6.08 -7.93 4.49
C SER A 47 -5.63 -7.48 5.90
N PRO A 48 -5.52 -6.17 6.19
CA PRO A 48 -5.00 -5.70 7.47
C PRO A 48 -5.88 -6.14 8.63
N ALA A 49 -5.30 -6.49 9.76
CA ALA A 49 -6.03 -6.86 10.97
C ALA A 49 -6.46 -5.60 11.77
N LEU A 50 -7.23 -4.71 11.15
CA LEU A 50 -7.62 -3.40 11.70
C LEU A 50 -8.41 -3.51 13.00
N GLU A 51 -9.19 -4.58 13.17
CA GLU A 51 -9.94 -4.87 14.39
C GLU A 51 -9.06 -5.06 15.64
N LEU A 52 -7.77 -5.35 15.47
CA LEU A 52 -6.81 -5.50 16.57
C LEU A 52 -6.19 -4.16 17.02
N ALA A 53 -6.44 -3.07 16.28
CA ALA A 53 -5.95 -1.75 16.64
C ALA A 53 -7.01 -0.98 17.44
N ASP A 54 -6.55 -0.17 18.40
CA ASP A 54 -7.43 0.66 19.21
C ASP A 54 -7.92 1.92 18.46
N THR A 55 -8.90 2.62 19.03
CA THR A 55 -9.48 3.83 18.46
C THR A 55 -8.44 4.93 18.24
N ALA A 56 -7.50 5.11 19.17
CA ALA A 56 -6.47 6.13 19.07
C ALA A 56 -5.54 5.88 17.87
N TRP A 57 -5.25 4.62 17.58
CA TRP A 57 -4.50 4.22 16.40
C TRP A 57 -5.28 4.57 15.12
N HIS A 58 -6.57 4.21 15.04
CA HIS A 58 -7.40 4.53 13.87
C HIS A 58 -7.47 6.03 13.60
N ASP A 59 -7.71 6.83 14.64
CA ASP A 59 -7.79 8.29 14.53
C ASP A 59 -6.48 8.89 14.03
N LYS A 60 -5.35 8.45 14.58
CA LYS A 60 -4.03 8.90 14.16
C LYS A 60 -3.76 8.56 12.70
N ILE A 61 -4.06 7.32 12.28
CA ILE A 61 -3.83 6.88 10.90
C ILE A 61 -4.70 7.66 9.92
N ASN A 62 -5.98 7.85 10.23
CA ASN A 62 -6.90 8.63 9.41
C ASN A 62 -6.42 10.07 9.25
N GLN A 63 -5.97 10.71 10.34
CA GLN A 63 -5.44 12.07 10.29
C GLN A 63 -4.16 12.16 9.46
N SER A 64 -3.20 11.25 9.69
CA SER A 64 -1.93 11.23 8.97
C SER A 64 -2.12 10.97 7.47
N LEU A 65 -3.02 10.07 7.08
CA LEU A 65 -3.34 9.82 5.67
C LEU A 65 -4.01 11.04 5.03
N LYS A 66 -4.98 11.66 5.71
CA LYS A 66 -5.65 12.87 5.20
C LYS A 66 -4.66 13.99 4.84
N GLN A 67 -3.61 14.16 5.63
CA GLN A 67 -2.60 15.20 5.41
C GLN A 67 -1.61 14.86 4.30
N ASN A 68 -1.29 13.57 4.13
CA ASN A 68 -0.09 13.16 3.41
C ASN A 68 -0.34 12.29 2.17
N LEU A 69 -1.59 11.96 1.84
CA LEU A 69 -1.90 10.96 0.80
C LEU A 69 -2.03 11.52 -0.62
N ALA A 70 -2.25 12.82 -0.81
CA ALA A 70 -2.68 13.42 -2.08
C ALA A 70 -1.88 12.97 -3.33
N ASN A 71 -0.56 12.79 -3.20
CA ASN A 71 0.33 12.40 -4.30
C ASN A 71 0.97 11.03 -4.10
N ARG A 72 0.32 10.13 -3.34
CA ARG A 72 0.85 8.81 -3.02
C ARG A 72 -0.20 7.75 -3.30
N ALA A 73 0.27 6.62 -3.81
CA ALA A 73 -0.61 5.53 -4.18
C ALA A 73 -0.86 4.60 -2.99
N LEU A 74 -2.10 4.16 -2.81
CA LEU A 74 -2.44 3.22 -1.75
C LEU A 74 -3.37 2.15 -2.30
N TYR A 75 -2.91 0.91 -2.27
CA TYR A 75 -3.76 -0.24 -2.44
C TYR A 75 -4.15 -0.78 -1.06
N LEU A 76 -5.44 -0.99 -0.83
CA LEU A 76 -5.98 -1.48 0.43
C LEU A 76 -7.04 -2.57 0.18
N SER A 77 -6.79 -3.81 0.61
CA SER A 77 -7.77 -4.90 0.46
C SER A 77 -8.36 -5.37 1.78
N LEU A 78 -9.66 -5.68 1.77
CA LEU A 78 -10.38 -6.26 2.91
C LEU A 78 -10.22 -7.78 2.91
N GLY A 79 -9.72 -8.32 4.02
CA GLY A 79 -9.67 -9.76 4.27
C GLY A 79 -10.94 -10.31 4.91
N ASN A 80 -10.93 -11.60 5.26
CA ASN A 80 -12.08 -12.34 5.80
C ASN A 80 -12.24 -12.25 7.33
N PHE A 81 -11.55 -11.31 7.99
CA PHE A 81 -11.70 -11.06 9.43
C PHE A 81 -13.06 -10.44 9.75
N ALA A 82 -13.83 -11.06 10.65
CA ALA A 82 -15.25 -10.76 10.84
C ALA A 82 -15.54 -9.33 11.33
N GLY A 83 -14.74 -8.81 12.28
CA GLY A 83 -14.92 -7.45 12.83
C GLY A 83 -14.25 -6.36 11.99
N ASN A 84 -13.55 -6.74 10.92
CA ASN A 84 -12.65 -5.84 10.21
C ASN A 84 -13.36 -4.91 9.21
N ARG A 85 -14.53 -5.32 8.71
CA ARG A 85 -15.27 -4.59 7.67
C ARG A 85 -15.66 -3.17 8.09
N LEU A 86 -16.03 -2.96 9.35
CA LEU A 86 -16.38 -1.64 9.86
C LEU A 86 -15.19 -0.68 9.77
N TYR A 87 -14.02 -1.11 10.26
CA TYR A 87 -12.79 -0.32 10.24
C TYR A 87 -12.30 -0.07 8.82
N PHE A 88 -12.38 -1.08 7.94
CA PHE A 88 -12.04 -0.93 6.52
C PHE A 88 -12.91 0.12 5.83
N THR A 89 -14.23 0.06 6.04
CA THR A 89 -15.19 1.00 5.43
C THR A 89 -14.94 2.42 5.91
N ALA A 90 -14.65 2.60 7.21
CA ALA A 90 -14.31 3.89 7.78
C ALA A 90 -13.03 4.45 7.15
N LEU A 91 -11.96 3.65 7.09
CA LEU A 91 -10.69 4.03 6.48
C LEU A 91 -10.85 4.37 5.00
N GLN A 92 -11.58 3.54 4.23
CA GLN A 92 -11.88 3.79 2.83
C GLN A 92 -12.53 5.15 2.62
N LYS A 93 -13.53 5.50 3.43
CA LYS A 93 -14.20 6.81 3.35
C LYS A 93 -13.22 7.98 3.52
N TYR A 94 -12.28 7.88 4.46
CA TYR A 94 -11.26 8.91 4.66
C TYR A 94 -10.28 8.98 3.49
N VAL A 95 -9.77 7.83 3.05
CA VAL A 95 -8.76 7.73 1.99
C VAL A 95 -9.33 8.23 0.65
N SER A 96 -10.55 7.84 0.28
CA SER A 96 -11.22 8.32 -0.95
C SER A 96 -11.44 9.84 -0.97
N SER A 97 -11.52 10.49 0.19
CA SER A 97 -11.60 11.96 0.26
C SER A 97 -10.25 12.67 0.12
N ALA A 98 -9.15 11.92 0.27
CA ALA A 98 -7.79 12.46 0.35
C ALA A 98 -6.91 12.14 -0.87
N SER A 99 -7.25 11.12 -1.67
CA SER A 99 -6.48 10.74 -2.87
C SER A 99 -7.33 10.03 -3.91
N ASN A 100 -7.07 10.35 -5.18
CA ASN A 100 -7.64 9.68 -6.34
C ASN A 100 -6.79 8.48 -6.81
N HIS A 101 -5.60 8.29 -6.23
CA HIS A 101 -4.66 7.21 -6.58
C HIS A 101 -4.78 6.01 -5.63
N SER A 102 -5.90 5.89 -4.93
CA SER A 102 -6.14 4.80 -3.99
C SER A 102 -7.11 3.78 -4.57
N VAL A 103 -6.74 2.50 -4.44
CA VAL A 103 -7.53 1.35 -4.89
C VAL A 103 -7.97 0.57 -3.68
N PHE A 104 -9.24 0.17 -3.68
CA PHE A 104 -9.83 -0.63 -2.61
C PHE A 104 -10.41 -1.91 -3.20
N GLU A 105 -10.10 -3.05 -2.60
CA GLU A 105 -10.61 -4.33 -3.05
C GLU A 105 -11.23 -5.12 -1.89
N ASP A 106 -12.39 -5.74 -2.13
CA ASP A 106 -12.99 -6.65 -1.17
C ASP A 106 -12.61 -8.11 -1.50
N LEU A 107 -11.68 -8.66 -0.71
CA LEU A 107 -11.26 -10.05 -0.78
C LEU A 107 -11.83 -10.88 0.37
N SER A 108 -12.86 -10.40 1.08
CA SER A 108 -13.36 -11.04 2.30
C SER A 108 -13.99 -12.41 2.05
N GLN A 109 -14.33 -12.72 0.79
CA GLN A 109 -14.88 -14.02 0.38
C GLN A 109 -13.78 -15.01 -0.06
N LYS A 110 -12.52 -14.59 -0.06
CA LYS A 110 -11.38 -15.42 -0.47
C LYS A 110 -10.73 -16.09 0.73
N ASN A 111 -9.94 -17.12 0.45
CA ASN A 111 -9.12 -17.76 1.47
C ASN A 111 -8.08 -16.77 2.01
N TYR A 112 -7.93 -16.72 3.33
CA TYR A 112 -7.02 -15.80 4.02
C TYR A 112 -5.61 -15.77 3.42
N LEU A 113 -4.98 -16.93 3.20
CA LEU A 113 -3.62 -17.02 2.67
C LEU A 113 -3.54 -16.64 1.19
N SER A 114 -4.57 -16.98 0.40
CA SER A 114 -4.57 -16.62 -1.02
C SER A 114 -4.70 -15.12 -1.24
N THR A 115 -5.29 -14.37 -0.30
CA THR A 115 -5.40 -12.91 -0.42
C THR A 115 -4.05 -12.21 -0.48
N ALA A 116 -3.00 -12.76 0.13
CA ALA A 116 -1.64 -12.19 0.06
C ALA A 116 -1.14 -12.11 -1.39
N VAL A 117 -1.28 -13.21 -2.15
CA VAL A 117 -0.82 -13.28 -3.53
C VAL A 117 -1.78 -12.54 -4.47
N LEU A 118 -3.08 -12.77 -4.32
CA LEU A 118 -4.10 -12.12 -5.16
C LEU A 118 -4.04 -10.59 -5.02
N GLY A 119 -4.02 -10.10 -3.77
CA GLY A 119 -3.95 -8.68 -3.49
C GLY A 119 -2.66 -8.05 -3.97
N PHE A 120 -1.52 -8.74 -3.88
CA PHE A 120 -0.26 -8.23 -4.40
C PHE A 120 -0.28 -8.09 -5.91
N ASN A 121 -0.73 -9.13 -6.63
CA ASN A 121 -0.82 -9.09 -8.10
C ASN A 121 -1.73 -7.96 -8.56
N ASN A 122 -2.94 -7.88 -8.01
CA ASN A 122 -3.91 -6.83 -8.32
C ASN A 122 -3.32 -5.43 -8.04
N ALA A 123 -2.64 -5.27 -6.90
CA ALA A 123 -2.02 -4.01 -6.53
C ALA A 123 -0.94 -3.57 -7.51
N VAL A 124 -0.03 -4.48 -7.88
CA VAL A 124 1.06 -4.18 -8.82
C VAL A 124 0.53 -3.86 -10.21
N GLU A 125 -0.45 -4.60 -10.71
CA GLU A 125 -1.11 -4.32 -11.98
C GLU A 125 -1.73 -2.92 -12.00
N HIS A 126 -2.40 -2.52 -10.93
CA HIS A 126 -2.96 -1.17 -10.82
C HIS A 126 -1.91 -0.07 -10.65
N LEU A 127 -0.93 -0.28 -9.76
CA LEU A 127 0.07 0.73 -9.42
C LEU A 127 0.97 1.10 -10.61
N PHE A 128 1.20 0.14 -11.51
CA PHE A 128 2.10 0.31 -12.64
C PHE A 128 1.36 0.23 -13.99
N ALA A 129 0.03 0.38 -13.99
CA ALA A 129 -0.78 0.32 -15.21
C ALA A 129 -0.31 1.32 -16.29
N ASP A 130 0.16 2.49 -15.88
CA ASP A 130 0.66 3.54 -16.78
C ASP A 130 2.07 3.23 -17.33
N LEU A 131 2.81 2.28 -16.72
CA LEU A 131 4.10 1.81 -17.20
C LEU A 131 3.92 0.68 -18.22
N GLN A 132 3.26 0.98 -19.34
CA GLN A 132 3.28 0.06 -20.47
C GLN A 132 4.55 0.28 -21.29
N ILE A 133 5.49 -0.67 -21.19
CA ILE A 133 6.60 -0.75 -22.14
C ILE A 133 6.03 -1.28 -23.46
N VAL A 134 5.51 -0.36 -24.28
CA VAL A 134 5.02 -0.66 -25.63
C VAL A 134 6.13 -0.64 -26.67
N ASN A 135 7.27 0.01 -26.37
CA ASN A 135 8.43 0.07 -27.24
C ASN A 135 9.67 -0.51 -26.53
N PHE A 136 10.06 -1.71 -26.93
CA PHE A 136 11.20 -2.45 -26.39
C PHE A 136 12.56 -1.94 -26.89
N GLU A 137 12.59 -1.15 -27.97
CA GLU A 137 13.84 -0.66 -28.58
C GLU A 137 14.66 0.22 -27.62
N LEU A 138 13.99 0.91 -26.69
CA LEU A 138 14.65 1.75 -25.68
C LEU A 138 15.44 0.95 -24.64
N PHE A 139 15.08 -0.33 -24.42
CA PHE A 139 15.81 -1.24 -23.53
C PHE A 139 16.86 -2.05 -24.28
N ALA A 140 16.71 -2.24 -25.60
CA ALA A 140 17.68 -2.93 -26.46
C ALA A 140 18.96 -2.12 -26.72
N GLN A 141 18.95 -0.80 -26.48
CA GLN A 141 20.14 0.06 -26.62
C GLN A 141 20.96 0.19 -25.33
N SER A 142 20.43 -0.31 -24.21
CA SER A 142 21.17 -0.47 -22.97
C SER A 142 21.75 -1.88 -22.94
N ASP A 143 23.02 -2.01 -23.34
CA ASP A 143 23.77 -3.26 -23.24
C ASP A 143 23.70 -3.81 -21.79
N ILE A 144 22.88 -4.85 -21.61
CA ILE A 144 22.96 -5.81 -20.50
C ILE A 144 23.57 -7.09 -21.08
#